data_AF-A0A7X5VNV3-F1
#
_entry.id   AF-A0A7X5VNV3-F1
#
_cell.length_a   1.000
_cell.length_b   1.000
_cell.length_c   1.000
_cell.angle_alpha   90.00
_cell.angle_beta   90.00
_cell.angle_gamma   90.00
#
_symmetry.space_group_name_H-M   'P 1'
#
loop_
_entity.id
_entity.type
_entity.pdbx_description
1 polymer ?
#
loop_
_entity_poly.entity_id
_entity_poly.type
_entity_poly.pdbx_seq_one_letter_code
_entity_poly.pdbx_strand_id
1 'polypeptide(L)'
;LRTIRAFLWMRWRVSRNAFRVRRRDSLEQISRALGALAPFFLLLMLVPTVVFLGAMGLFLGWKMGAAGTVLIWESVAFLGARVGLAVMTIVVLIAPMVRSARGTGSETTRLLLLPIRRTMLHGAEVIGALSDPWLGVIFPALVLFPLGLVIGGSVVGGLVALGGALLFITILMLAVSLASFLIALLFRKRKRAEMFTAVLIVVLSLSGLLFSLAGERWENRIEERREARSAGIEDAVERDPSLLASQHVDNKLPLAAAFVPSESFAHLVDAGIAGRGAEAGLHFVVLLSWTGLLYVASRSAYSRLLETPETGGASGKMGAGFHTRRLPGVRPAVAAVAFATMRLALRTVRGKTAVYLNFVITAMIYVILKGELAKTALPNGLSYGLGIGFAGGFFTLISLQPILANVFAVDSHGLTLQLLSPLSTADLLRGKIIGCALLVTISTALCFGIGFVLDPAGSPVLWFTSLMILASTFLLFIPLALLLSAVFPKVADLSRMGKDGNPQPIAGFVAFLAVPLLVFPPGAAAFFTLMVAKSTFLTAGIILAWLAICLGVYALTMRALVSLFERRRENLLLVATGR
;
A
#
# COMPACT_ATOMS: atom_id res chain seq x y z
N LEU A 1 -32.94 2.50 18.81
CA LEU A 1 -33.50 2.03 17.52
C LEU A 1 -33.73 3.15 16.49
N ARG A 2 -34.52 4.21 16.78
CA ARG A 2 -34.79 5.30 15.80
C ARG A 2 -33.53 5.95 15.21
N THR A 3 -32.55 6.29 16.06
CA THR A 3 -31.28 6.90 15.64
C THR A 3 -30.47 5.98 14.74
N ILE A 4 -30.40 4.69 15.07
CA ILE A 4 -29.69 3.68 14.27
C ILE A 4 -30.33 3.55 12.88
N ARG A 5 -31.67 3.51 12.82
CA ARG A 5 -32.39 3.47 11.55
C ARG A 5 -32.13 4.72 10.70
N ALA A 6 -32.07 5.90 11.31
CA ALA A 6 -31.74 7.15 10.63
C ALA A 6 -30.30 7.12 10.06
N PHE A 7 -29.34 6.59 10.82
CA PHE A 7 -27.96 6.42 10.35
C PHE A 7 -27.85 5.45 9.17
N LEU A 8 -28.51 4.30 9.25
CA LEU A 8 -28.55 3.33 8.16
C LEU A 8 -29.18 3.93 6.90
N TRP A 9 -30.28 4.66 7.07
CA TRP A 9 -30.95 5.35 5.97
C TRP A 9 -30.08 6.44 5.34
N MET A 10 -29.38 7.25 6.15
CA MET A 10 -28.46 8.28 5.67
C MET A 10 -27.30 7.65 4.88
N ARG A 11 -26.66 6.60 5.41
CA ARG A 11 -25.60 5.87 4.69
C ARG A 11 -26.09 5.32 3.35
N TRP A 12 -27.25 4.67 3.34
CA TRP A 12 -27.88 4.19 2.11
C TRP A 12 -28.11 5.32 1.10
N ARG A 13 -28.62 6.47 1.55
CA ARG A 13 -28.85 7.65 0.68
C ARG A 13 -27.55 8.23 0.14
N VAL A 14 -26.50 8.34 0.95
CA VAL A 14 -25.17 8.80 0.51
C VAL A 14 -24.60 7.85 -0.54
N SER A 15 -24.64 6.52 -0.29
CA SER A 15 -24.23 5.51 -1.27
C SER A 15 -25.03 5.64 -2.57
N ARG A 16 -26.36 5.72 -2.50
CA ARG A 16 -27.21 5.88 -3.69
C ARG A 16 -26.94 7.18 -4.44
N ASN A 17 -26.71 8.27 -3.72
CA ASN A 17 -26.41 9.58 -4.33
C ASN A 17 -25.04 9.58 -5.01
N ALA A 18 -24.06 8.81 -4.50
CA ALA A 18 -22.79 8.62 -5.18
C ALA A 18 -22.96 7.97 -6.58
N PHE A 19 -24.01 7.17 -6.76
CA PHE A 19 -24.35 6.55 -8.05
C PHE A 19 -25.27 7.41 -8.93
N ARG A 20 -25.98 8.41 -8.38
CA ARG A 20 -26.86 9.30 -9.16
C ARG A 20 -26.03 10.38 -9.87
N VAL A 21 -25.79 10.15 -11.15
CA VAL A 21 -25.06 11.07 -12.04
C VAL A 21 -25.96 12.27 -12.40
N ARG A 22 -25.53 13.49 -12.07
CA ARG A 22 -26.04 14.71 -12.73
C ARG A 22 -25.35 14.82 -14.09
N ARG A 23 -26.11 15.06 -15.17
CA ARG A 23 -25.63 15.17 -16.56
C ARG A 23 -24.51 16.23 -16.69
N ARG A 24 -23.25 15.79 -16.62
CA ARG A 24 -22.06 16.48 -17.14
C ARG A 24 -21.08 15.43 -17.68
N ASP A 25 -20.33 15.85 -18.69
CA ASP A 25 -19.33 15.15 -19.51
C ASP A 25 -19.29 13.61 -19.50
N SER A 26 -19.43 13.00 -20.69
CA SER A 26 -19.33 11.54 -20.91
C SER A 26 -18.01 10.94 -20.39
N LEU A 27 -16.91 11.70 -20.44
CA LEU A 27 -15.60 11.28 -19.93
C LEU A 27 -15.57 11.19 -18.39
N GLU A 28 -16.22 12.12 -17.69
CA GLU A 28 -16.33 12.06 -16.23
C GLU A 28 -17.18 10.85 -15.81
N GLN A 29 -18.21 10.52 -16.59
CA GLN A 29 -19.04 9.33 -16.36
C GLN A 29 -18.24 8.04 -16.50
N ILE A 30 -17.41 7.90 -17.54
CA ILE A 30 -16.54 6.73 -17.72
C ILE A 30 -15.53 6.63 -16.56
N SER A 31 -14.90 7.74 -16.16
CA SER A 31 -13.98 7.74 -15.02
C SER A 31 -14.67 7.35 -13.71
N ARG A 32 -15.91 7.80 -13.47
CA ARG A 32 -16.67 7.44 -12.27
C ARG A 32 -17.14 5.99 -12.31
N ALA A 33 -17.55 5.49 -13.49
CA ALA A 33 -17.90 4.09 -13.71
C ALA A 33 -16.70 3.17 -13.44
N LEU A 34 -15.52 3.49 -14.01
CA LEU A 34 -14.26 2.80 -13.69
C LEU A 34 -13.94 2.86 -12.19
N GLY A 35 -14.18 4.02 -11.55
CA GLY A 35 -14.01 4.19 -10.12
C GLY A 35 -14.95 3.35 -9.25
N ALA A 36 -16.13 2.99 -9.78
CA ALA A 36 -17.15 2.14 -9.15
C ALA A 36 -16.92 0.64 -9.41
N LEU A 37 -16.18 0.28 -10.47
CA LEU A 37 -15.78 -1.10 -10.73
C LEU A 37 -14.88 -1.66 -9.63
N ALA A 38 -14.02 -0.85 -8.99
CA ALA A 38 -13.13 -1.35 -7.94
C ALA A 38 -13.89 -1.96 -6.74
N PRO A 39 -14.90 -1.30 -6.13
CA PRO A 39 -15.79 -1.93 -5.16
C PRO A 39 -16.50 -3.19 -5.68
N PHE A 40 -16.90 -3.21 -6.94
CA PHE A 40 -17.57 -4.35 -7.55
C PHE A 40 -16.63 -5.56 -7.69
N PHE A 41 -15.41 -5.37 -8.20
CA PHE A 41 -14.38 -6.42 -8.25
C PHE A 41 -14.00 -6.92 -6.86
N LEU A 42 -13.89 -6.00 -5.89
CA LEU A 42 -13.64 -6.37 -4.50
C LEU A 42 -14.79 -7.24 -3.98
N LEU A 43 -16.05 -6.85 -4.19
CA LEU A 43 -17.21 -7.67 -3.80
C LEU A 43 -17.20 -9.04 -4.49
N LEU A 44 -16.93 -9.07 -5.80
CA LEU A 44 -16.86 -10.29 -6.60
C LEU A 44 -15.79 -11.25 -6.09
N MET A 45 -14.64 -10.73 -5.65
CA MET A 45 -13.57 -11.53 -5.05
C MET A 45 -13.90 -11.94 -3.61
N LEU A 46 -14.55 -11.08 -2.82
CA LEU A 46 -14.82 -11.36 -1.42
C LEU A 46 -15.94 -12.38 -1.21
N VAL A 47 -16.99 -12.40 -2.04
CA VAL A 47 -18.12 -13.32 -1.85
C VAL A 47 -17.69 -14.79 -1.85
N PRO A 48 -16.91 -15.30 -2.83
CA PRO A 48 -16.38 -16.67 -2.78
C PRO A 48 -15.51 -16.93 -1.56
N THR A 49 -14.66 -15.98 -1.17
CA THR A 49 -13.80 -16.12 0.02
C THR A 49 -14.63 -16.23 1.30
N VAL A 50 -15.68 -15.43 1.44
CA VAL A 50 -16.60 -15.46 2.59
C VAL A 50 -17.30 -16.82 2.69
N VAL A 51 -17.84 -17.31 1.56
CA VAL A 51 -18.52 -18.62 1.49
C VAL A 51 -17.55 -19.75 1.83
N PHE A 52 -16.34 -19.72 1.24
CA PHE A 52 -15.31 -20.71 1.48
C PHE A 52 -14.86 -20.75 2.95
N LEU A 53 -14.57 -19.58 3.55
CA LEU A 53 -14.17 -19.51 4.96
C LEU A 53 -15.30 -19.88 5.90
N GLY A 54 -16.55 -19.55 5.57
CA GLY A 54 -17.73 -20.00 6.32
C GLY A 54 -17.87 -21.52 6.31
N ALA A 55 -17.76 -22.14 5.13
CA ALA A 55 -17.79 -23.59 4.98
C ALA A 55 -16.61 -24.27 5.71
N MET A 56 -15.41 -23.69 5.63
CA MET A 56 -14.22 -24.16 6.33
C MET A 56 -14.40 -24.08 7.85
N GLY A 57 -14.91 -22.96 8.37
CA GLY A 57 -15.21 -22.80 9.79
C GLY A 57 -16.20 -23.83 10.29
N LEU A 58 -17.30 -24.05 9.56
CA LEU A 58 -18.29 -25.07 9.87
C LEU A 58 -17.68 -26.49 9.87
N PHE A 59 -16.90 -26.82 8.84
CA PHE A 59 -16.26 -28.12 8.70
C PHE A 59 -15.24 -28.38 9.82
N LEU A 60 -14.40 -27.39 10.14
CA LEU A 60 -13.42 -27.48 11.23
C LEU A 60 -14.11 -27.65 12.57
N GLY A 61 -15.18 -26.89 12.83
CA GLY A 61 -15.97 -27.03 14.05
C GLY A 61 -16.59 -28.43 14.15
N TRP A 62 -17.18 -28.93 13.07
CA TRP A 62 -17.76 -30.29 13.04
C TRP A 62 -16.73 -31.37 13.32
N LYS A 63 -15.57 -31.31 12.66
CA LYS A 63 -14.47 -32.27 12.87
C LYS A 63 -13.92 -32.21 14.30
N MET A 64 -13.72 -31.02 14.86
CA MET A 64 -13.25 -30.86 16.24
C MET A 64 -14.28 -31.33 17.27
N GLY A 65 -15.58 -31.10 17.02
CA GLY A 65 -16.64 -31.59 17.89
C GLY A 65 -16.72 -33.12 17.90
N ALA A 66 -16.57 -33.74 16.72
CA ALA A 66 -16.68 -35.19 16.56
C ALA A 66 -15.44 -35.98 17.04
N ALA A 67 -14.23 -35.40 16.91
CA ALA A 67 -12.97 -36.12 17.18
C ALA A 67 -12.56 -36.15 18.66
N GLY A 68 -13.14 -35.31 19.53
CA GLY A 68 -12.68 -35.15 20.92
C GLY A 68 -11.30 -34.49 21.02
N THR A 69 -10.77 -34.33 22.24
CA THR A 69 -9.62 -33.44 22.55
C THR A 69 -8.25 -33.87 22.03
N VAL A 70 -8.03 -35.17 21.83
CA VAL A 70 -6.65 -35.72 21.65
C VAL A 70 -6.13 -35.53 20.21
N LEU A 71 -7.00 -35.51 19.20
CA LEU A 71 -6.57 -35.34 17.79
C LEU A 71 -6.36 -33.88 17.36
N ILE A 72 -6.66 -32.92 18.24
CA ILE A 72 -6.84 -31.50 17.88
C ILE A 72 -5.50 -30.78 17.68
N TRP A 73 -4.55 -31.00 18.59
CA TRP A 73 -3.28 -30.27 18.66
C TRP A 73 -2.27 -30.66 17.58
N GLU A 74 -2.39 -31.87 17.04
CA GLU A 74 -1.51 -32.38 15.99
C GLU A 74 -2.02 -32.09 14.57
N SER A 75 -3.27 -31.64 14.45
CA SER A 75 -3.84 -31.38 13.13
C SER A 75 -3.26 -30.10 12.52
N VAL A 76 -2.69 -30.23 11.33
CA VAL A 76 -2.24 -29.10 10.47
C VAL A 76 -3.37 -28.05 10.31
N ALA A 77 -4.62 -28.51 10.35
CA ALA A 77 -5.81 -27.68 10.30
C ALA A 77 -5.92 -26.68 11.46
N PHE A 78 -5.60 -27.08 12.70
CA PHE A 78 -5.66 -26.21 13.88
C PHE A 78 -4.54 -25.15 13.86
N LEU A 79 -3.33 -25.55 13.49
CA LEU A 79 -2.22 -24.60 13.27
C LEU A 79 -2.58 -23.59 12.17
N GLY A 80 -3.15 -24.07 11.06
CA GLY A 80 -3.63 -23.23 9.96
C GLY A 80 -4.69 -22.23 10.42
N ALA A 81 -5.62 -22.64 11.27
CA ALA A 81 -6.64 -21.75 11.84
C ALA A 81 -6.02 -20.67 12.75
N ARG A 82 -5.06 -21.03 13.62
CA ARG A 82 -4.34 -20.07 14.48
C ARG A 82 -3.57 -19.03 13.68
N VAL A 83 -2.77 -19.49 12.71
CA VAL A 83 -2.00 -18.61 11.82
C VAL A 83 -2.95 -17.74 10.99
N GLY A 84 -4.03 -18.32 10.46
CA GLY A 84 -5.06 -17.61 9.71
C GLY A 84 -5.71 -16.48 10.53
N LEU A 85 -6.11 -16.75 11.78
CA LEU A 85 -6.67 -15.73 12.67
C LEU A 85 -5.67 -14.64 13.04
N ALA A 86 -4.40 -15.00 13.28
CA ALA A 86 -3.35 -14.03 13.57
C ALA A 86 -3.08 -13.11 12.36
N VAL A 87 -2.92 -13.69 11.16
CA VAL A 87 -2.74 -12.93 9.91
C VAL A 87 -3.94 -12.03 9.64
N MET A 88 -5.16 -12.55 9.82
CA MET A 88 -6.37 -11.77 9.64
C MET A 88 -6.49 -10.62 10.63
N THR A 89 -6.08 -10.82 11.90
CA THR A 89 -6.01 -9.74 12.89
C THR A 89 -5.05 -8.64 12.44
N ILE A 90 -3.88 -9.01 11.92
CA ILE A 90 -2.90 -8.06 11.36
C ILE A 90 -3.49 -7.30 10.15
N VAL A 91 -4.12 -8.00 9.21
CA VAL A 91 -4.76 -7.39 8.03
C VAL A 91 -5.84 -6.39 8.43
N VAL A 92 -6.70 -6.77 9.39
CA VAL A 92 -7.78 -5.93 9.92
C VAL A 92 -7.23 -4.68 10.61
N LEU A 93 -6.08 -4.76 11.29
CA LEU A 93 -5.39 -3.62 11.89
C LEU A 93 -4.72 -2.69 10.86
N ILE A 94 -4.18 -3.25 9.78
CA ILE A 94 -3.53 -2.48 8.70
C ILE A 94 -4.56 -1.78 7.81
N ALA A 95 -5.73 -2.38 7.61
CA ALA A 95 -6.74 -1.86 6.69
C ALA A 95 -7.18 -0.40 6.98
N PRO A 96 -7.43 0.02 8.25
CA PRO A 96 -7.63 1.43 8.61
C PRO A 96 -6.48 2.34 8.22
N MET A 97 -5.24 1.86 8.32
CA MET A 97 -4.04 2.63 7.95
C MET A 97 -3.99 2.89 6.46
N VAL A 98 -4.31 1.89 5.66
CA VAL A 98 -4.38 2.03 4.20
C VAL A 98 -5.56 2.92 3.79
N ARG A 99 -6.72 2.81 4.45
CA ARG A 99 -7.91 3.62 4.15
C ARG A 99 -7.72 5.09 4.54
N SER A 100 -7.22 5.37 5.74
CA SER A 100 -6.95 6.72 6.20
C SER A 100 -5.89 7.43 5.34
N ALA A 101 -4.87 6.72 4.86
CA ALA A 101 -3.89 7.26 3.91
C ALA A 101 -4.59 7.82 2.66
N ARG A 102 -5.70 7.21 2.24
CA ARG A 102 -6.52 7.64 1.09
C ARG A 102 -7.28 8.95 1.28
N GLY A 103 -7.18 9.59 2.44
CA GLY A 103 -7.71 10.94 2.64
C GLY A 103 -9.24 10.98 2.69
N THR A 104 -9.90 9.83 2.88
CA THR A 104 -11.30 9.78 3.29
C THR A 104 -11.36 10.22 4.75
N GLY A 105 -11.15 11.52 4.99
CA GLY A 105 -11.42 12.14 6.28
C GLY A 105 -12.82 11.74 6.68
N SER A 106 -12.96 11.25 7.91
CA SER A 106 -14.24 10.70 8.35
C SER A 106 -15.29 11.80 8.26
N GLU A 107 -16.36 11.56 7.50
CA GLU A 107 -17.54 12.44 7.44
C GLU A 107 -18.15 12.66 8.84
N THR A 108 -17.64 12.00 9.87
CA THR A 108 -18.05 12.13 11.26
C THR A 108 -17.77 13.48 11.86
N THR A 109 -16.83 14.28 11.37
CA THR A 109 -16.73 15.69 11.84
C THR A 109 -17.90 16.55 11.40
N ARG A 110 -18.55 16.23 10.27
CA ARG A 110 -19.81 16.87 9.88
C ARG A 110 -20.98 16.40 10.74
N LEU A 111 -20.94 15.16 11.23
CA LEU A 111 -21.97 14.61 12.14
C LEU A 111 -21.88 15.19 13.55
N LEU A 112 -20.73 15.77 13.95
CA LEU A 112 -20.60 16.49 15.22
C LEU A 112 -21.41 17.79 15.26
N LEU A 113 -21.80 18.32 14.10
CA LEU A 113 -22.70 19.47 14.02
C LEU A 113 -24.15 19.11 14.43
N LEU A 114 -24.47 17.81 14.49
CA LEU A 114 -25.78 17.35 14.94
C LEU A 114 -25.79 17.18 16.47
N PRO A 115 -26.92 17.45 17.15
CA PRO A 115 -27.07 17.32 18.60
C PRO A 115 -27.17 15.84 19.04
N ILE A 116 -26.13 15.05 18.76
CA ILE A 116 -26.05 13.62 19.08
C ILE A 116 -25.07 13.43 20.22
N ARG A 117 -25.43 12.61 21.22
CA ARG A 117 -24.55 12.30 22.35
C ARG A 117 -23.26 11.63 21.86
N ARG A 118 -22.09 12.07 22.35
CA ARG A 118 -20.75 11.57 21.96
C ARG A 118 -20.63 10.04 22.08
N THR A 119 -21.26 9.44 23.10
CA THR A 119 -21.25 7.99 23.32
C THR A 119 -22.00 7.22 22.23
N MET A 120 -23.09 7.78 21.69
CA MET A 120 -23.84 7.17 20.59
C MET A 120 -23.06 7.25 19.28
N LEU A 121 -22.32 8.35 19.05
CA LEU A 121 -21.45 8.49 17.88
C LEU A 121 -20.30 7.48 17.92
N HIS A 122 -19.62 7.33 19.08
CA HIS A 122 -18.58 6.31 19.26
C HIS A 122 -19.13 4.90 19.03
N GLY A 123 -20.27 4.56 19.64
CA GLY A 123 -20.93 3.27 19.44
C GLY A 123 -21.32 3.03 17.97
N ALA A 124 -21.79 4.05 17.26
CA ALA A 124 -22.13 3.96 15.84
C ALA A 124 -20.89 3.75 14.96
N GLU A 125 -19.74 4.35 15.29
CA GLU A 125 -18.48 4.12 14.59
C GLU A 125 -17.91 2.72 14.86
N VAL A 126 -18.00 2.23 16.10
CA VAL A 126 -17.60 0.86 16.47
C VAL A 126 -18.47 -0.17 15.77
N ILE A 127 -19.80 -0.03 15.83
CA ILE A 127 -20.73 -0.90 15.08
C ILE A 127 -20.49 -0.78 13.58
N GLY A 128 -20.16 0.42 13.09
CA GLY A 128 -19.80 0.68 11.71
C GLY A 128 -18.58 -0.10 11.22
N ALA A 129 -17.71 -0.59 12.12
CA ALA A 129 -16.59 -1.47 11.78
C ALA A 129 -17.04 -2.84 11.27
N LEU A 130 -18.29 -3.29 11.54
CA LEU A 130 -18.86 -4.49 10.93
C LEU A 130 -19.03 -4.35 9.40
N SER A 131 -19.11 -3.11 8.90
CA SER A 131 -19.12 -2.84 7.45
C SER A 131 -17.70 -2.86 6.85
N ASP A 132 -16.67 -3.16 7.63
CA ASP A 132 -15.33 -3.38 7.11
C ASP A 132 -15.31 -4.67 6.26
N PRO A 133 -14.86 -4.62 4.99
CA PRO A 133 -14.86 -5.79 4.13
C PRO A 133 -14.06 -6.97 4.68
N TRP A 134 -12.95 -6.71 5.38
CA TRP A 134 -12.07 -7.75 5.93
C TRP A 134 -12.70 -8.43 7.14
N LEU A 135 -13.38 -7.66 7.99
CA LEU A 135 -14.14 -8.21 9.10
C LEU A 135 -15.34 -9.02 8.58
N GLY A 136 -16.00 -8.55 7.53
CA GLY A 136 -17.06 -9.28 6.84
C GLY A 136 -16.63 -10.63 6.25
N VAL A 137 -15.35 -10.78 5.89
CA VAL A 137 -14.77 -12.05 5.41
C VAL A 137 -14.59 -13.06 6.54
N ILE A 138 -14.15 -12.61 7.71
CA ILE A 138 -13.83 -13.47 8.86
C ILE A 138 -15.10 -13.82 9.65
N PHE A 139 -16.06 -12.90 9.69
CA PHE A 139 -17.25 -13.00 10.53
C PHE A 139 -18.02 -14.32 10.34
N PRO A 140 -18.33 -14.78 9.11
CA PRO A 140 -19.05 -16.05 8.94
C PRO A 140 -18.26 -17.26 9.41
N ALA A 141 -16.93 -17.28 9.23
CA ALA A 141 -16.10 -18.38 9.72
C ALA A 141 -16.15 -18.49 11.25
N LEU A 142 -16.06 -17.35 11.96
CA LEU A 142 -16.12 -17.31 13.42
C LEU A 142 -17.49 -17.66 13.99
N VAL A 143 -18.58 -17.37 13.27
CA VAL A 143 -19.95 -17.67 13.72
C VAL A 143 -20.36 -19.10 13.37
N LEU A 144 -19.95 -19.61 12.20
CA LEU A 144 -20.27 -20.97 11.75
C LEU A 144 -19.39 -22.03 12.42
N PHE A 145 -18.19 -21.67 12.91
CA PHE A 145 -17.34 -22.59 13.65
C PHE A 145 -17.99 -23.16 14.93
N PRO A 146 -18.54 -22.33 15.85
CA PRO A 146 -19.32 -22.81 16.99
C PRO A 146 -20.52 -23.67 16.58
N LEU A 147 -21.21 -23.33 15.50
CA LEU A 147 -22.32 -24.13 14.98
C LEU A 147 -21.83 -25.52 14.53
N GLY A 148 -20.66 -25.59 13.90
CA GLY A 148 -19.99 -26.83 13.56
C GLY A 148 -19.71 -27.69 14.80
N LEU A 149 -19.19 -27.10 15.88
CA LEU A 149 -18.93 -27.81 17.13
C LEU A 149 -20.20 -28.44 17.72
N VAL A 150 -21.32 -27.70 17.68
CA VAL A 150 -22.63 -28.21 18.13
C VAL A 150 -23.08 -29.40 17.26
N ILE A 151 -22.95 -29.29 15.93
CA ILE A 151 -23.28 -30.39 15.01
C ILE A 151 -22.37 -31.61 15.24
N GLY A 152 -21.11 -31.38 15.62
CA GLY A 152 -20.16 -32.42 15.99
C GLY A 152 -20.42 -33.09 17.34
N GLY A 153 -21.43 -32.64 18.11
CA GLY A 153 -21.82 -33.24 19.40
C GLY A 153 -21.29 -32.50 20.63
N SER A 154 -20.47 -31.46 20.47
CA SER A 154 -19.93 -30.68 21.59
C SER A 154 -20.78 -29.41 21.84
N VAL A 155 -21.94 -29.59 22.48
CA VAL A 155 -22.88 -28.46 22.73
C VAL A 155 -22.27 -27.41 23.66
N VAL A 156 -21.66 -27.84 24.76
CA VAL A 156 -21.03 -26.94 25.74
C VAL A 156 -19.84 -26.21 25.11
N GLY A 157 -18.97 -26.94 24.40
CA GLY A 157 -17.86 -26.36 23.65
C GLY A 157 -18.34 -25.35 22.60
N GLY A 158 -19.44 -25.66 21.89
CA GLY A 158 -20.08 -24.75 20.94
C GLY A 158 -20.60 -23.46 21.58
N LEU A 159 -21.26 -23.51 22.73
CA LEU A 159 -21.73 -22.31 23.44
C LEU A 159 -20.57 -21.44 23.95
N VAL A 160 -19.53 -22.07 24.51
CA VAL A 160 -18.30 -21.39 24.95
C VAL A 160 -17.59 -20.73 23.76
N ALA A 161 -17.44 -21.46 22.66
CA ALA A 161 -16.84 -20.97 21.43
C ALA A 161 -17.65 -19.81 20.82
N LEU A 162 -18.99 -19.84 20.88
CA LEU A 162 -19.85 -18.75 20.42
C LEU A 162 -19.63 -17.48 21.25
N GLY A 163 -19.60 -17.60 22.58
CA GLY A 163 -19.27 -16.48 23.47
C GLY A 163 -17.88 -15.91 23.19
N GLY A 164 -16.88 -16.79 23.02
CA GLY A 164 -15.52 -16.42 22.63
C GLY A 164 -15.46 -15.70 21.28
N ALA A 165 -16.20 -16.19 20.28
CA ALA A 165 -16.23 -15.62 18.94
C ALA A 165 -16.85 -14.21 18.94
N LEU A 166 -17.94 -14.00 19.70
CA LEU A 166 -18.55 -12.68 19.87
C LEU A 166 -17.60 -11.68 20.55
N LEU A 167 -16.89 -12.11 21.60
CA LEU A 167 -15.86 -11.28 22.24
C LEU A 167 -14.72 -10.96 21.27
N PHE A 168 -14.22 -11.96 20.54
CA PHE A 168 -13.14 -11.78 19.58
C PHE A 168 -13.52 -10.84 18.42
N ILE A 169 -14.74 -10.96 17.88
CA ILE A 169 -15.29 -10.02 16.89
C ILE A 169 -15.36 -8.60 17.48
N THR A 170 -15.81 -8.47 18.73
CA THR A 170 -15.88 -7.18 19.43
C THR A 170 -14.49 -6.56 19.61
N ILE A 171 -13.49 -7.37 19.98
CA ILE A 171 -12.07 -6.97 20.05
C ILE A 171 -11.61 -6.43 18.70
N LEU A 172 -11.88 -7.15 17.60
CA LEU A 172 -11.50 -6.71 16.25
C LEU A 172 -12.19 -5.39 15.86
N MET A 173 -13.49 -5.25 16.14
CA MET A 173 -14.23 -4.01 15.88
C MET A 173 -13.62 -2.82 16.64
N LEU A 174 -13.35 -3.00 17.94
CA LEU A 174 -12.76 -1.96 18.78
C LEU A 174 -11.33 -1.62 18.35
N ALA A 175 -10.55 -2.62 17.95
CA ALA A 175 -9.19 -2.42 17.46
C ALA A 175 -9.18 -1.66 16.13
N VAL A 176 -10.08 -1.97 15.19
CA VAL A 176 -10.27 -1.23 13.93
C VAL A 176 -10.65 0.22 14.20
N SER A 177 -11.61 0.47 15.10
CA SER A 177 -12.02 1.81 15.46
C SER A 177 -10.91 2.58 16.16
N LEU A 178 -10.22 1.95 17.12
CA LEU A 178 -9.06 2.54 17.80
C LEU A 178 -7.96 2.92 16.81
N ALA A 179 -7.59 2.01 15.91
CA ALA A 179 -6.62 2.29 14.85
C ALA A 179 -7.07 3.46 13.98
N SER A 180 -8.35 3.48 13.57
CA SER A 180 -8.92 4.57 12.78
C SER A 180 -8.81 5.93 13.51
N PHE A 181 -9.13 5.98 14.80
CA PHE A 181 -9.05 7.22 15.59
C PHE A 181 -7.62 7.67 15.85
N LEU A 182 -6.71 6.75 16.19
CA LEU A 182 -5.31 7.05 16.39
C LEU A 182 -4.68 7.61 15.11
N ILE A 183 -5.05 7.06 13.96
CA ILE A 183 -4.52 7.53 12.68
C ILE A 183 -5.13 8.88 12.31
N ALA A 184 -6.43 9.09 12.54
CA ALA A 184 -7.05 10.41 12.37
C ALA A 184 -6.36 11.48 13.26
N LEU A 185 -6.06 11.14 14.51
CA LEU A 185 -5.31 12.00 15.43
C LEU A 185 -3.89 12.28 14.92
N LEU A 186 -3.21 11.25 14.43
CA LEU A 186 -1.86 11.35 13.91
C LEU A 186 -1.81 12.21 12.63
N PHE A 187 -2.80 12.04 11.76
CA PHE A 187 -2.91 12.75 10.48
C PHE A 187 -3.33 14.21 10.61
N ARG A 188 -3.85 14.61 11.77
CA ARG A 188 -4.14 16.01 12.08
C ARG A 188 -2.92 16.93 11.94
N LYS A 189 -1.72 16.43 12.27
CA LYS A 189 -0.47 17.15 12.03
C LYS A 189 0.20 16.61 10.78
N ARG A 190 0.21 17.41 9.70
CA ARG A 190 0.84 17.06 8.41
C ARG A 190 2.22 16.39 8.55
N LYS A 191 3.12 16.96 9.35
CA LYS A 191 4.47 16.39 9.56
C LYS A 191 4.44 14.98 10.17
N ARG A 192 3.51 14.71 11.10
CA ARG A 192 3.38 13.38 11.73
C ARG A 192 2.78 12.38 10.74
N ALA A 193 1.78 12.80 9.97
CA ALA A 193 1.21 12.02 8.88
C ALA A 193 2.29 11.56 7.89
N GLU A 194 3.15 12.51 7.49
CA GLU A 194 4.28 12.25 6.59
C GLU A 194 5.24 11.20 7.16
N MET A 195 5.65 11.35 8.42
CA MET A 195 6.58 10.40 9.05
C MET A 195 5.95 9.02 9.23
N PHE A 196 4.70 8.96 9.67
CA PHE A 196 4.02 7.69 9.91
C PHE A 196 3.75 6.91 8.63
N THR A 197 3.31 7.57 7.56
CA THR A 197 3.11 6.90 6.26
C THR A 197 4.42 6.36 5.72
N ALA A 198 5.52 7.13 5.82
CA ALA A 198 6.85 6.65 5.44
C ALA A 198 7.27 5.43 6.28
N VAL A 199 7.18 5.51 7.61
CA VAL A 199 7.50 4.42 8.53
C VAL A 199 6.63 3.20 8.26
N LEU A 200 5.33 3.37 8.08
CA LEU A 200 4.39 2.29 7.79
C LEU A 200 4.78 1.56 6.51
N ILE A 201 5.06 2.29 5.44
CA ILE A 201 5.46 1.67 4.19
C ILE A 201 6.76 0.89 4.39
N VAL A 202 7.77 1.48 5.04
CA VAL A 202 9.04 0.77 5.33
C VAL A 202 8.79 -0.48 6.16
N VAL A 203 7.99 -0.42 7.22
CA VAL A 203 7.65 -1.57 8.07
C VAL A 203 6.90 -2.64 7.28
N LEU A 204 5.92 -2.28 6.46
CA LEU A 204 5.19 -3.23 5.62
C LEU A 204 6.12 -3.90 4.62
N SER A 205 7.00 -3.13 3.99
CA SER A 205 8.00 -3.67 3.08
C SER A 205 8.95 -4.61 3.83
N LEU A 206 9.55 -4.19 4.95
CA LEU A 206 10.43 -5.04 5.77
C LEU A 206 9.72 -6.29 6.32
N SER A 207 8.43 -6.22 6.61
CA SER A 207 7.66 -7.40 7.03
C SER A 207 7.61 -8.46 5.94
N GLY A 208 7.48 -8.06 4.67
CA GLY A 208 7.56 -8.97 3.53
C GLY A 208 8.91 -9.67 3.42
N LEU A 209 10.00 -8.95 3.70
CA LEU A 209 11.34 -9.54 3.80
C LEU A 209 11.44 -10.56 4.93
N LEU A 210 10.93 -10.23 6.11
CA LEU A 210 10.91 -11.15 7.25
C LEU A 210 10.13 -12.43 6.93
N PHE A 211 8.99 -12.31 6.25
CA PHE A 211 8.23 -13.48 5.78
C PHE A 211 8.99 -14.29 4.74
N SER A 212 9.68 -13.65 3.79
CA SER A 212 10.51 -14.33 2.80
C SER A 212 11.64 -15.12 3.45
N LEU A 213 12.39 -14.50 4.37
CA LEU A 213 13.49 -15.13 5.10
C LEU A 213 13.00 -16.25 6.03
N ALA A 214 11.81 -16.09 6.63
CA ALA A 214 11.18 -17.14 7.40
C ALA A 214 10.72 -18.31 6.52
N GLY A 215 10.29 -18.02 5.29
CA GLY A 215 9.91 -19.00 4.27
C GLY A 215 11.08 -19.90 3.86
N GLU A 216 12.24 -19.33 3.54
CA GLU A 216 13.45 -20.11 3.22
C GLU A 216 13.86 -21.05 4.35
N ARG A 217 13.84 -20.56 5.60
CA ARG A 217 14.13 -21.41 6.78
C ARG A 217 13.10 -22.51 7.00
N TRP A 218 11.87 -22.31 6.53
CA TRP A 218 10.81 -23.31 6.62
C TRP A 218 10.98 -24.36 5.52
N GLU A 219 11.29 -23.94 4.30
CA GLU A 219 11.56 -24.81 3.16
C GLU A 219 12.77 -25.71 3.40
N ASN A 220 13.90 -25.15 3.86
CA ASN A 220 15.09 -25.93 4.21
C ASN A 220 14.77 -27.00 5.28
N ARG A 221 13.93 -26.67 6.27
CA ARG A 221 13.49 -27.65 7.28
C ARG A 221 12.58 -28.74 6.71
N ILE A 222 11.78 -28.43 5.69
CA ILE A 222 10.98 -29.43 4.99
C ILE A 222 11.89 -30.33 4.15
N GLU A 223 12.88 -29.77 3.47
CA GLU A 223 13.85 -30.53 2.68
C GLU A 223 14.70 -31.44 3.57
N GLU A 224 15.25 -30.94 4.67
CA GLU A 224 15.95 -31.75 5.68
C GLU A 224 15.07 -32.90 6.19
N ARG A 225 13.78 -32.66 6.41
CA ARG A 225 12.81 -33.71 6.79
C ARG A 225 12.59 -34.72 5.67
N ARG A 226 12.52 -34.28 4.42
CA ARG A 226 12.38 -35.17 3.25
C ARG A 226 13.64 -36.01 3.04
N GLU A 227 14.81 -35.42 3.22
CA GLU A 227 16.10 -36.11 3.16
C GLU A 227 16.21 -37.14 4.28
N ALA A 228 15.86 -36.77 5.51
CA ALA A 228 15.81 -37.70 6.65
C ALA A 228 14.81 -38.86 6.40
N ARG A 229 13.64 -38.56 5.84
CA ARG A 229 12.65 -39.56 5.40
C ARG A 229 13.23 -40.48 4.31
N SER A 230 13.91 -39.92 3.31
CA SER A 230 14.53 -40.70 2.23
C SER A 230 15.72 -41.54 2.68
N ALA A 231 16.40 -41.13 3.75
CA ALA A 231 17.52 -41.85 4.36
C ALA A 231 17.09 -43.05 5.24
N GLY A 232 15.80 -43.41 5.25
CA GLY A 232 15.29 -44.54 6.02
C GLY A 232 15.26 -44.31 7.53
N ILE A 233 15.43 -43.07 7.99
CA ILE A 233 15.33 -42.72 9.42
C ILE A 233 13.88 -42.91 9.90
N GLU A 234 12.89 -42.86 9.01
CA GLU A 234 11.49 -43.16 9.35
C GLU A 234 11.27 -44.61 9.79
N ASP A 235 12.00 -45.60 9.27
CA ASP A 235 11.90 -46.99 9.74
C ASP A 235 12.45 -47.16 11.18
N ALA A 236 13.38 -46.29 11.58
CA ALA A 236 13.89 -46.25 12.96
C ALA A 236 12.92 -45.50 13.89
N VAL A 237 12.23 -44.47 13.37
CA VAL A 237 11.24 -43.68 14.09
C VAL A 237 9.90 -44.43 14.26
N GLU A 238 9.52 -45.27 13.29
CA GLU A 238 8.35 -46.15 13.38
C GLU A 238 8.58 -47.32 14.35
N ARG A 239 9.83 -47.78 14.50
CA ARG A 239 10.22 -48.81 15.48
C ARG A 239 10.34 -48.30 16.92
N ASP A 240 10.60 -47.01 17.11
CA ASP A 240 10.68 -46.41 18.45
C ASP A 240 9.90 -45.08 18.52
N PRO A 241 8.59 -45.13 18.83
CA PRO A 241 7.74 -43.94 18.93
C PRO A 241 8.16 -42.98 20.05
N SER A 242 9.08 -43.37 20.94
CA SER A 242 9.68 -42.47 21.93
C SER A 242 10.61 -41.42 21.31
N LEU A 243 11.13 -41.66 20.10
CA LEU A 243 11.90 -40.67 19.33
C LEU A 243 11.01 -39.56 18.74
N LEU A 244 9.72 -39.84 18.45
CA LEU A 244 8.72 -38.82 18.03
C LEU A 244 8.27 -37.91 19.18
N ALA A 245 8.39 -38.35 20.43
CA ALA A 245 8.13 -37.49 21.59
C ALA A 245 9.07 -36.28 21.63
N SER A 246 10.27 -36.40 21.05
CA SER A 246 11.23 -35.28 20.88
C SER A 246 10.99 -34.43 19.63
N GLN A 247 10.16 -34.90 18.69
CA GLN A 247 9.75 -34.18 17.47
C GLN A 247 8.32 -33.63 17.54
N HIS A 248 7.65 -33.76 18.69
CA HIS A 248 6.55 -32.86 19.01
C HIS A 248 7.08 -31.46 18.75
N VAL A 249 6.59 -30.81 17.70
CA VAL A 249 6.86 -29.39 17.50
C VAL A 249 6.44 -28.79 18.82
N ASP A 250 7.42 -28.34 19.61
CA ASP A 250 7.20 -27.77 20.93
C ASP A 250 6.50 -26.44 20.64
N ASN A 251 5.21 -26.54 20.31
CA ASN A 251 4.26 -25.49 19.94
C ASN A 251 3.92 -24.64 21.17
N LYS A 252 4.74 -24.76 22.23
CA LYS A 252 4.84 -23.87 23.35
C LYS A 252 5.39 -22.56 22.83
N LEU A 253 4.48 -21.79 22.24
CA LEU A 253 4.67 -20.36 22.13
C LEU A 253 5.05 -19.82 23.52
N PRO A 254 5.88 -18.76 23.59
CA PRO A 254 6.23 -18.15 24.86
C PRO A 254 4.95 -17.86 25.66
N LEU A 255 4.99 -18.00 26.99
CA LEU A 255 3.81 -17.83 27.86
C LEU A 255 3.07 -16.49 27.62
N ALA A 256 3.78 -15.46 27.19
CA ALA A 256 3.21 -14.17 26.80
C ALA A 256 2.21 -14.27 25.61
N ALA A 257 2.42 -15.21 24.69
CA ALA A 257 1.55 -15.42 23.54
C ALA A 257 0.15 -15.92 23.93
N ALA A 258 0.02 -16.62 25.07
CA ALA A 258 -1.28 -17.08 25.57
C ALA A 258 -2.24 -15.92 25.87
N PHE A 259 -1.72 -14.71 26.12
CA PHE A 259 -2.50 -13.49 26.33
C PHE A 259 -2.92 -12.80 25.03
N VAL A 260 -2.45 -13.24 23.86
CA VAL A 260 -2.88 -12.67 22.58
C VAL A 260 -4.31 -13.11 22.29
N PRO A 261 -5.23 -12.21 21.90
CA PRO A 261 -6.64 -12.55 21.74
C PRO A 261 -6.93 -13.76 20.85
N SER A 262 -6.16 -13.98 19.78
CA SER A 262 -6.32 -15.14 18.90
C SER A 262 -5.96 -16.45 19.59
N GLU A 263 -4.94 -16.43 20.44
CA GLU A 263 -4.50 -17.59 21.22
C GLU A 263 -5.42 -17.85 22.40
N SER A 264 -5.82 -16.81 23.12
CA SER A 264 -6.82 -16.95 24.19
C SER A 264 -8.15 -17.51 23.65
N PHE A 265 -8.57 -17.12 22.43
CA PHE A 265 -9.73 -17.72 21.78
C PHE A 265 -9.51 -19.21 21.46
N ALA A 266 -8.35 -19.59 20.92
CA ALA A 266 -8.03 -20.98 20.63
C ALA A 266 -8.02 -21.85 21.90
N HIS A 267 -7.38 -21.38 22.98
CA HIS A 267 -7.37 -22.06 24.27
C HIS A 267 -8.75 -22.12 24.93
N LEU A 268 -9.57 -21.08 24.78
CA LEU A 268 -10.95 -21.07 25.26
C LEU A 268 -11.79 -22.18 24.59
N VAL A 269 -11.63 -22.35 23.27
CA VAL A 269 -12.32 -23.41 22.51
C VAL A 269 -11.83 -24.78 22.95
N ASP A 270 -10.51 -24.98 23.06
CA ASP A 270 -9.92 -26.25 23.50
C ASP A 270 -10.41 -26.64 24.91
N ALA A 271 -10.30 -25.73 25.88
CA ALA A 271 -10.76 -25.95 27.24
C ALA A 271 -12.28 -26.20 27.31
N GLY A 272 -13.06 -25.53 26.45
CA GLY A 272 -14.51 -25.73 26.32
C GLY A 272 -14.87 -27.12 25.79
N ILE A 273 -14.16 -27.60 24.77
CA ILE A 273 -14.34 -28.96 24.22
C ILE A 273 -13.91 -30.01 25.25
N ALA A 274 -12.82 -29.74 26.00
CA ALA A 274 -12.29 -30.62 27.03
C ALA A 274 -13.11 -30.66 28.32
N GLY A 275 -14.15 -29.81 28.46
CA GLY A 275 -14.92 -29.69 29.70
C GLY A 275 -14.15 -29.04 30.86
N ARG A 276 -13.01 -28.39 30.60
CA ARG A 276 -12.18 -27.72 31.61
C ARG A 276 -12.72 -26.31 31.88
N GLY A 277 -13.86 -26.24 32.58
CA GLY A 277 -14.60 -25.00 32.80
C GLY A 277 -13.80 -23.85 33.44
N ALA A 278 -12.89 -24.16 34.38
CA ALA A 278 -12.07 -23.14 35.04
C ALA A 278 -11.06 -22.48 34.07
N GLU A 279 -10.40 -23.28 33.23
CA GLU A 279 -9.45 -22.79 32.22
C GLU A 279 -10.17 -22.01 31.11
N ALA A 280 -11.33 -22.53 30.66
CA ALA A 280 -12.21 -21.80 29.74
C ALA A 280 -12.65 -20.45 30.34
N GLY A 281 -13.05 -20.44 31.61
CA GLY A 281 -13.40 -19.21 32.34
C GLY A 281 -12.25 -18.19 32.37
N LEU A 282 -11.02 -18.65 32.62
CA LEU A 282 -9.83 -17.79 32.61
C LEU A 282 -9.62 -17.13 31.25
N HIS A 283 -9.62 -17.90 30.15
CA HIS A 283 -9.43 -17.34 28.82
C HIS A 283 -10.58 -16.43 28.38
N PHE A 284 -11.80 -16.72 28.81
CA PHE A 284 -12.95 -15.85 28.62
C PHE A 284 -12.75 -14.49 29.32
N VAL A 285 -12.27 -14.51 30.58
CA VAL A 285 -11.92 -13.28 31.33
C VAL A 285 -10.80 -12.52 30.62
N VAL A 286 -9.79 -13.19 30.07
CA VAL A 286 -8.72 -12.54 29.28
C VAL A 286 -9.31 -11.82 28.06
N LEU A 287 -10.19 -12.45 27.29
CA LEU A 287 -10.86 -11.81 26.14
C LEU A 287 -11.77 -10.64 26.58
N LEU A 288 -12.49 -10.78 27.69
CA LEU A 288 -13.32 -9.71 28.25
C LEU A 288 -12.46 -8.52 28.68
N SER A 289 -11.30 -8.78 29.29
CA SER A 289 -10.32 -7.78 29.71
C SER A 289 -9.80 -6.99 28.51
N TRP A 290 -9.43 -7.68 27.41
CA TRP A 290 -9.03 -7.04 26.16
C TRP A 290 -10.14 -6.16 25.58
N THR A 291 -11.38 -6.64 25.63
CA THR A 291 -12.55 -5.88 25.16
C THR A 291 -12.71 -4.58 25.96
N GLY A 292 -12.63 -4.66 27.29
CA GLY A 292 -12.68 -3.48 28.17
C GLY A 292 -11.53 -2.49 27.91
N LEU A 293 -10.30 -2.99 27.82
CA LEU A 293 -9.11 -2.18 27.56
C LEU A 293 -9.20 -1.46 26.22
N LEU A 294 -9.55 -2.17 25.14
CA LEU A 294 -9.70 -1.57 23.82
C LEU A 294 -10.88 -0.60 23.75
N TYR A 295 -11.97 -0.86 24.48
CA TYR A 295 -13.09 0.08 24.56
C TYR A 295 -12.67 1.39 25.22
N VAL A 296 -11.98 1.32 26.36
CA VAL A 296 -11.47 2.52 27.07
C VAL A 296 -10.46 3.26 26.21
N ALA A 297 -9.50 2.55 25.58
CA ALA A 297 -8.52 3.15 24.70
C ALA A 297 -9.18 3.82 23.47
N SER A 298 -10.12 3.13 22.83
CA SER A 298 -10.86 3.63 21.67
C SER A 298 -11.68 4.87 22.03
N ARG A 299 -12.40 4.84 23.15
CA ARG A 299 -13.16 5.98 23.67
C ARG A 299 -12.26 7.16 24.03
N SER A 300 -11.10 6.91 24.62
CA SER A 300 -10.10 7.95 24.95
C SER A 300 -9.54 8.60 23.68
N ALA A 301 -9.12 7.80 22.70
CA ALA A 301 -8.66 8.29 21.40
C ALA A 301 -9.75 9.10 20.68
N TYR A 302 -10.98 8.60 20.70
CA TYR A 302 -12.14 9.31 20.15
C TYR A 302 -12.38 10.66 20.83
N SER A 303 -12.39 10.71 22.17
CA SER A 303 -12.57 11.98 22.91
C SER A 303 -11.49 13.01 22.57
N ARG A 304 -10.22 12.59 22.51
CA ARG A 304 -9.10 13.44 22.09
C ARG A 304 -9.24 13.93 20.65
N LEU A 305 -9.78 13.09 19.77
CA LEU A 305 -10.02 13.45 18.37
C LEU A 305 -11.08 14.55 18.27
N LEU A 306 -12.10 14.53 19.12
CA LEU A 306 -13.14 15.56 19.17
C LEU A 306 -12.65 16.88 19.77
N GLU A 307 -11.80 16.81 20.79
CA GLU A 307 -11.33 17.99 21.53
C GLU A 307 -10.25 18.77 20.80
N THR A 308 -9.40 18.08 20.05
CA THR A 308 -8.40 18.77 19.24
C THR A 308 -9.12 19.41 18.03
N PRO A 309 -8.83 20.66 17.61
CA PRO A 309 -9.46 21.30 16.44
C PRO A 309 -8.84 20.87 15.10
N GLU A 310 -9.64 20.68 14.03
CA GLU A 310 -9.16 20.18 12.71
C GLU A 310 -8.15 21.13 12.05
N THR A 311 -8.26 22.42 12.33
CA THR A 311 -7.35 23.44 11.80
C THR A 311 -6.03 23.40 12.55
N GLY A 312 -5.07 22.67 12.00
CA GLY A 312 -3.66 22.98 12.22
C GLY A 312 -3.48 24.45 11.87
N GLY A 313 -3.36 25.29 12.91
CA GLY A 313 -3.23 26.74 12.75
C GLY A 313 -2.24 27.05 11.65
N ALA A 314 -2.60 27.99 10.78
CA ALA A 314 -1.74 28.48 9.73
C ALA A 314 -0.44 28.93 10.38
N SER A 315 0.56 28.03 10.43
CA SER A 315 1.91 28.36 10.85
C SER A 315 2.48 29.19 9.72
N GLY A 316 2.09 30.47 9.72
CA GLY A 316 2.62 31.53 8.91
C GLY A 316 4.09 31.70 9.22
N LYS A 317 4.92 30.88 8.59
CA LYS A 317 6.28 31.30 8.26
C LYS A 317 6.21 32.10 6.97
N MET A 318 5.57 33.27 7.06
CA MET A 318 5.87 34.39 6.17
C MET A 318 7.32 34.79 6.48
N GLY A 319 8.20 34.71 5.50
CA GLY A 319 9.63 35.02 5.69
C GLY A 319 10.55 33.82 5.50
N ALA A 320 10.38 33.04 4.42
CA ALA A 320 11.51 32.30 3.89
C ALA A 320 12.25 33.24 2.93
N GLY A 321 13.40 33.78 3.38
CA GLY A 321 14.21 34.70 2.58
C GLY A 321 14.44 34.19 1.16
N PHE A 322 14.39 35.10 0.19
CA PHE A 322 14.57 34.83 -1.24
C PHE A 322 16.00 34.36 -1.54
N HIS A 323 16.31 33.10 -1.25
CA HIS A 323 17.53 32.48 -1.73
C HIS A 323 17.29 32.02 -3.18
N THR A 324 17.66 32.87 -4.13
CA THR A 324 17.61 32.57 -5.56
C THR A 324 18.77 31.61 -5.90
N ARG A 325 18.57 30.31 -5.70
CA ARG A 325 19.47 29.31 -6.26
C ARG A 325 19.34 29.36 -7.79
N ARG A 326 20.47 29.51 -8.48
CA ARG A 326 20.54 29.47 -9.95
C ARG A 326 20.90 28.05 -10.38
N LEU A 327 20.19 27.53 -11.38
CA LEU A 327 20.62 26.32 -12.10
C LEU A 327 21.58 26.74 -13.21
N PRO A 328 22.76 26.12 -13.34
CA PRO A 328 23.71 26.48 -14.40
C PRO A 328 23.08 26.27 -15.78
N GLY A 329 23.25 27.22 -16.68
CA GLY A 329 22.74 27.15 -18.06
C GLY A 329 21.23 27.36 -18.24
N VAL A 330 20.47 27.67 -17.18
CA VAL A 330 19.02 27.84 -17.24
C VAL A 330 18.63 29.27 -16.87
N ARG A 331 17.67 29.84 -17.61
CA ARG A 331 17.14 31.19 -17.32
C ARG A 331 16.59 31.26 -15.88
N PRO A 332 16.78 32.38 -15.15
CA PRO A 332 16.33 32.50 -13.75
C PRO A 332 14.84 32.19 -13.54
N ALA A 333 13.99 32.63 -14.47
CA ALA A 333 12.56 32.36 -14.48
C ALA A 333 12.25 30.85 -14.52
N VAL A 334 12.89 30.13 -15.45
CA VAL A 334 12.75 28.68 -15.63
C VAL A 334 13.26 27.94 -14.40
N ALA A 335 14.41 28.36 -13.85
CA ALA A 335 14.96 27.76 -12.64
C ALA A 335 14.04 27.96 -11.41
N ALA A 336 13.40 29.13 -11.27
CA ALA A 336 12.44 29.39 -10.21
C ALA A 336 11.23 28.45 -10.28
N VAL A 337 10.65 28.26 -11.47
CA VAL A 337 9.53 27.31 -11.68
C VAL A 337 9.98 25.86 -11.44
N ALA A 338 11.19 25.49 -11.85
CA ALA A 338 11.76 24.16 -11.62
C ALA A 338 11.91 23.87 -10.13
N PHE A 339 12.52 24.77 -9.37
CA PHE A 339 12.66 24.62 -7.92
C PHE A 339 11.31 24.67 -7.19
N ALA A 340 10.37 25.49 -7.64
CA ALA A 340 9.02 25.51 -7.07
C ALA A 340 8.33 24.16 -7.25
N THR A 341 8.39 23.57 -8.45
CA THR A 341 7.80 22.26 -8.78
C THR A 341 8.46 21.14 -7.97
N MET A 342 9.80 21.08 -7.96
CA MET A 342 10.55 20.10 -7.18
C MET A 342 10.26 20.23 -5.68
N ARG A 343 10.27 21.45 -5.13
CA ARG A 343 10.03 21.70 -3.71
C ARG A 343 8.58 21.42 -3.32
N LEU A 344 7.61 21.69 -4.20
CA LEU A 344 6.22 21.33 -3.97
C LEU A 344 6.09 19.81 -3.81
N ALA A 345 6.63 19.04 -4.76
CA ALA A 345 6.63 17.58 -4.68
C ALA A 345 7.33 17.08 -3.41
N LEU A 346 8.57 17.50 -3.13
CA LEU A 346 9.34 17.05 -1.96
C LEU A 346 8.78 17.54 -0.63
N ARG A 347 7.92 18.57 -0.60
CA ARG A 347 7.21 18.99 0.61
C ARG A 347 6.01 18.11 0.92
N THR A 348 5.52 17.34 -0.04
CA THR A 348 4.32 16.51 0.13
C THR A 348 4.70 15.10 0.54
N VAL A 349 3.82 14.43 1.31
CA VAL A 349 4.01 13.02 1.68
C VAL A 349 4.25 12.20 0.41
N ARG A 350 3.37 12.38 -0.57
CA ARG A 350 3.34 11.59 -1.79
C ARG A 350 4.59 11.76 -2.64
N GLY A 351 5.07 12.99 -2.79
CA GLY A 351 6.31 13.23 -3.52
C GLY A 351 7.53 12.68 -2.80
N LYS A 352 7.60 12.78 -1.46
CA LYS A 352 8.66 12.12 -0.69
C LYS A 352 8.62 10.61 -0.86
N THR A 353 7.45 9.97 -0.72
CA THR A 353 7.35 8.53 -0.92
C THR A 353 7.67 8.13 -2.35
N ALA A 354 7.19 8.87 -3.35
CA ALA A 354 7.51 8.56 -4.75
C ALA A 354 9.01 8.70 -5.07
N VAL A 355 9.74 9.60 -4.42
CA VAL A 355 11.19 9.79 -4.63
C VAL A 355 12.04 8.83 -3.79
N TYR A 356 11.70 8.67 -2.50
CA TYR A 356 12.55 7.94 -1.55
C TYR A 356 12.15 6.47 -1.38
N LEU A 357 10.91 6.08 -1.66
CA LEU A 357 10.52 4.69 -1.41
C LEU A 357 11.20 3.71 -2.37
N ASN A 358 11.42 4.12 -3.62
CA ASN A 358 11.97 3.20 -4.63
C ASN A 358 13.34 2.69 -4.26
N PHE A 359 14.22 3.51 -3.67
CA PHE A 359 15.55 3.03 -3.27
C PHE A 359 15.45 1.93 -2.20
N VAL A 360 14.49 2.03 -1.27
CA VAL A 360 14.24 1.01 -0.25
C VAL A 360 13.75 -0.27 -0.91
N ILE A 361 12.75 -0.18 -1.78
CA ILE A 361 12.22 -1.34 -2.52
C ILE A 361 13.33 -2.01 -3.33
N THR A 362 14.14 -1.23 -4.04
CA THR A 362 15.29 -1.70 -4.82
C THR A 362 16.30 -2.45 -3.94
N ALA A 363 16.65 -1.91 -2.76
CA ALA A 363 17.51 -2.59 -1.80
C ALA A 363 16.93 -3.93 -1.34
N MET A 364 15.63 -3.97 -1.07
CA MET A 364 14.99 -5.20 -0.62
C MET A 364 14.92 -6.25 -1.72
N ILE A 365 14.62 -5.85 -2.97
CA ILE A 365 14.62 -6.76 -4.12
C ILE A 365 16.01 -7.40 -4.26
N TYR A 366 17.09 -6.62 -4.10
CA TYR A 366 18.45 -7.18 -4.08
C TYR A 366 18.62 -8.24 -2.99
N VAL A 367 18.22 -7.93 -1.75
CA VAL A 367 18.35 -8.87 -0.62
C VAL A 367 17.59 -10.16 -0.85
N ILE A 368 16.35 -10.08 -1.37
CA ILE A 368 15.53 -11.26 -1.69
C ILE A 368 16.19 -12.10 -2.78
N LEU A 369 16.68 -11.44 -3.84
CA LEU A 369 17.22 -12.16 -4.98
C LEU A 369 18.64 -12.68 -4.72
N LYS A 370 19.40 -12.12 -3.77
CA LYS A 370 20.83 -12.42 -3.56
C LYS A 370 21.15 -13.91 -3.53
N GLY A 371 20.31 -14.73 -2.89
CA GLY A 371 20.49 -16.19 -2.82
C GLY A 371 20.41 -16.88 -4.19
N GLU A 372 19.45 -16.47 -5.02
CA GLU A 372 19.27 -17.00 -6.38
C GLU A 372 20.27 -16.43 -7.38
N LEU A 373 20.67 -15.16 -7.18
CA LEU A 373 21.63 -14.48 -8.05
C LEU A 373 23.03 -15.10 -7.92
N ALA A 374 23.40 -15.64 -6.76
CA ALA A 374 24.68 -16.32 -6.58
C ALA A 374 24.83 -17.59 -7.46
N LYS A 375 23.71 -18.19 -7.90
CA LYS A 375 23.70 -19.42 -8.71
C LYS A 375 23.78 -19.15 -10.21
N THR A 376 23.49 -17.93 -10.65
CA THR A 376 23.36 -17.62 -12.08
C THR A 376 24.60 -16.87 -12.57
N ALA A 377 25.27 -17.39 -13.60
CA ALA A 377 26.38 -16.66 -14.22
C ALA A 377 25.82 -15.61 -15.20
N LEU A 378 26.07 -14.33 -14.92
CA LEU A 378 25.73 -13.25 -15.85
C LEU A 378 26.77 -13.14 -16.98
N PRO A 379 26.35 -12.71 -18.19
CA PRO A 379 27.28 -12.35 -19.25
C PRO A 379 28.32 -11.32 -18.80
N ASN A 380 29.54 -11.42 -19.32
CA ASN A 380 30.67 -10.55 -18.97
C ASN A 380 30.27 -9.06 -18.97
N GLY A 381 30.49 -8.40 -17.84
CA GLY A 381 30.27 -6.97 -17.66
C GLY A 381 28.88 -6.59 -17.11
N LEU A 382 27.91 -7.51 -17.09
CA LEU A 382 26.66 -7.31 -16.36
C LEU A 382 26.84 -7.63 -14.88
N SER A 383 26.20 -6.84 -14.03
CA SER A 383 26.11 -7.09 -12.59
C SER A 383 24.66 -7.02 -12.14
N TYR A 384 24.39 -7.66 -11.01
CA TYR A 384 23.08 -7.61 -10.40
C TYR A 384 22.78 -6.23 -9.85
N GLY A 385 23.80 -5.56 -9.31
CA GLY A 385 23.73 -4.15 -8.88
C GLY A 385 23.24 -3.24 -10.00
N LEU A 386 23.76 -3.40 -11.22
CA LEU A 386 23.33 -2.65 -12.39
C LEU A 386 21.87 -2.93 -12.76
N GLY A 387 21.50 -4.22 -12.84
CA GLY A 387 20.13 -4.62 -13.17
C GLY A 387 19.10 -4.06 -12.16
N ILE A 388 19.46 -4.06 -10.89
CA ILE A 388 18.62 -3.57 -9.79
C ILE A 388 18.57 -2.05 -9.75
N GLY A 389 19.69 -1.36 -10.00
CA GLY A 389 19.71 0.09 -10.21
C GLY A 389 18.81 0.51 -11.37
N PHE A 390 18.91 -0.18 -12.51
CA PHE A 390 18.06 0.04 -13.67
C PHE A 390 16.57 -0.20 -13.37
N ALA A 391 16.23 -1.32 -12.74
CA ALA A 391 14.86 -1.62 -12.32
C ALA A 391 14.31 -0.57 -11.33
N GLY A 392 15.13 -0.10 -10.38
CA GLY A 392 14.77 0.98 -9.47
C GLY A 392 14.55 2.33 -10.17
N GLY A 393 15.35 2.63 -11.19
CA GLY A 393 15.15 3.80 -12.06
C GLY A 393 13.91 3.68 -12.94
N PHE A 394 13.58 2.48 -13.40
CA PHE A 394 12.32 2.17 -14.09
C PHE A 394 11.10 2.40 -13.18
N PHE A 395 11.13 1.84 -11.96
CA PHE A 395 10.08 2.06 -10.96
C PHE A 395 9.98 3.52 -10.51
N THR A 396 11.08 4.28 -10.57
CA THR A 396 11.06 5.73 -10.35
C THR A 396 10.15 6.46 -11.34
N LEU A 397 10.24 6.12 -12.63
CA LEU A 397 9.37 6.72 -13.63
C LEU A 397 7.90 6.37 -13.39
N ILE A 398 7.60 5.14 -12.98
CA ILE A 398 6.23 4.69 -12.67
C ILE A 398 5.67 5.36 -11.42
N SER A 399 6.43 5.36 -10.32
CA SER A 399 5.99 5.90 -9.03
C SER A 399 5.78 7.43 -9.05
N LEU A 400 6.52 8.16 -9.90
CA LEU A 400 6.37 9.61 -10.09
C LEU A 400 5.24 9.99 -11.05
N GLN A 401 4.63 9.04 -11.77
CA GLN A 401 3.49 9.31 -12.68
C GLN A 401 2.39 10.19 -12.10
N PRO A 402 1.98 10.05 -10.82
CA PRO A 402 0.92 10.89 -10.27
C PRO A 402 1.25 12.38 -10.25
N ILE A 403 2.54 12.71 -10.20
CA ILE A 403 3.06 14.07 -10.23
C ILE A 403 3.28 14.49 -11.69
N LEU A 404 3.91 13.62 -12.49
CA LEU A 404 4.27 13.92 -13.88
C LEU A 404 3.04 14.09 -14.79
N ALA A 405 2.06 13.19 -14.70
CA ALA A 405 0.85 13.19 -15.52
C ALA A 405 -0.22 14.18 -15.06
N ASN A 406 0.04 14.95 -13.99
CA ASN A 406 -0.90 15.93 -13.45
C ASN A 406 -0.20 17.21 -12.96
N VAL A 407 0.95 17.55 -13.56
CA VAL A 407 1.87 18.56 -13.06
C VAL A 407 1.25 19.96 -12.92
N PHE A 408 0.24 20.29 -13.74
CA PHE A 408 -0.43 21.59 -13.69
C PHE A 408 -1.47 21.66 -12.57
N ALA A 409 -2.31 20.62 -12.44
CA ALA A 409 -3.38 20.65 -11.46
C ALA A 409 -2.88 20.43 -10.02
N VAL A 410 -1.75 19.74 -9.86
CA VAL A 410 -1.04 19.60 -8.58
C VAL A 410 -0.65 20.96 -7.99
N ASP A 411 -0.33 21.94 -8.83
CA ASP A 411 0.05 23.28 -8.37
C ASP A 411 -1.14 24.09 -7.81
N SER A 412 -2.37 23.74 -8.18
CA SER A 412 -3.60 24.42 -7.74
C SER A 412 -3.47 25.95 -7.85
N HIS A 413 -3.69 26.70 -6.75
CA HIS A 413 -3.52 28.16 -6.71
C HIS A 413 -2.12 28.65 -7.13
N GLY A 414 -1.08 27.82 -6.98
CA GLY A 414 0.27 28.13 -7.45
C GLY A 414 0.36 28.29 -8.97
N LEU A 415 -0.45 27.55 -9.73
CA LEU A 415 -0.52 27.67 -11.18
C LEU A 415 -1.14 29.02 -11.56
N THR A 416 -2.21 29.45 -10.86
CA THR A 416 -2.83 30.76 -11.09
C THR A 416 -1.82 31.88 -10.89
N LEU A 417 -1.02 31.83 -9.82
CA LEU A 417 0.03 32.82 -9.57
C LEU A 417 1.13 32.79 -10.66
N GLN A 418 1.54 31.60 -11.12
CA GLN A 418 2.51 31.48 -12.22
C GLN A 418 1.96 32.06 -13.53
N LEU A 419 0.67 31.86 -13.81
CA LEU A 419 0.03 32.38 -15.02
C LEU A 419 -0.24 33.89 -14.97
N LEU A 420 -0.29 34.49 -13.78
CA LEU A 420 -0.39 35.94 -13.60
C LEU A 420 0.98 36.62 -13.62
N SER A 421 2.05 35.89 -13.33
CA SER A 421 3.42 36.40 -13.44
C SER A 421 3.84 36.58 -14.90
N PRO A 422 4.78 37.51 -15.21
CA PRO A 422 5.23 37.79 -16.58
C PRO A 422 6.17 36.69 -17.11
N LEU A 423 5.69 35.43 -17.10
CA LEU A 423 6.40 34.27 -17.60
C LEU A 423 5.85 33.89 -18.98
N SER A 424 6.76 33.61 -19.92
CA SER A 424 6.34 33.01 -21.17
C SER A 424 5.85 31.57 -20.94
N THR A 425 4.86 31.12 -21.72
CA THR A 425 4.36 29.74 -21.66
C THR A 425 5.50 28.71 -21.80
N ALA A 426 6.45 29.00 -22.69
CA ALA A 426 7.62 28.16 -22.91
C ALA A 426 8.52 28.07 -21.68
N ASP A 427 8.75 29.19 -20.97
CA ASP A 427 9.56 29.19 -19.76
C ASP A 427 8.87 28.43 -18.61
N LEU A 428 7.55 28.57 -18.48
CA LEU A 428 6.76 27.81 -17.51
C LEU A 428 6.84 26.30 -17.78
N LEU A 429 6.60 25.87 -19.03
CA LEU A 429 6.67 24.45 -19.41
C LEU A 429 8.07 23.88 -19.22
N ARG A 430 9.12 24.59 -19.68
CA ARG A 430 10.52 24.17 -19.47
C ARG A 430 10.86 24.06 -17.99
N GLY A 431 10.38 25.01 -17.18
CA GLY A 431 10.58 24.99 -15.73
C GLY A 431 9.95 23.76 -15.10
N LYS A 432 8.72 23.43 -15.50
CA LYS A 432 8.01 22.21 -15.06
C LYS A 432 8.78 20.95 -15.43
N ILE A 433 9.25 20.86 -16.67
CA ILE A 433 10.02 19.70 -17.17
C ILE A 433 11.31 19.53 -16.38
N ILE A 434 12.08 20.61 -16.17
CA ILE A 434 13.33 20.56 -15.42
C ILE A 434 13.06 20.20 -13.95
N GLY A 435 12.01 20.75 -13.34
CA GLY A 435 11.60 20.38 -11.99
C GLY A 435 11.26 18.89 -11.85
N CYS A 436 10.53 18.35 -12.83
CA CYS A 436 10.24 16.92 -12.92
C CYS A 436 11.49 16.08 -13.17
N ALA A 437 12.39 16.53 -14.04
CA ALA A 437 13.66 15.87 -14.32
C ALA A 437 14.51 15.77 -13.05
N LEU A 438 14.61 16.85 -12.27
CA LEU A 438 15.33 16.84 -10.99
C LEU A 438 14.77 15.79 -10.02
N LEU A 439 13.44 15.65 -9.92
CA LEU A 439 12.83 14.61 -9.06
C LEU A 439 13.18 13.20 -9.52
N VAL A 440 13.10 12.93 -10.83
CA VAL A 440 13.48 11.65 -11.42
C VAL A 440 14.96 11.39 -11.20
N THR A 441 15.83 12.37 -11.46
CA THR A 441 17.28 12.26 -11.26
C THR A 441 17.63 11.95 -9.80
N ILE A 442 17.02 12.62 -8.83
CA ILE A 442 17.26 12.34 -7.39
C ILE A 442 16.89 10.89 -7.06
N SER A 443 15.69 10.45 -7.43
CA SER A 443 15.21 9.09 -7.13
C SER A 443 16.04 8.02 -7.85
N THR A 444 16.31 8.20 -9.15
CA THR A 444 17.15 7.27 -9.93
C THR A 444 18.57 7.23 -9.39
N ALA A 445 19.17 8.36 -9.00
CA ALA A 445 20.50 8.39 -8.40
C ALA A 445 20.55 7.62 -7.08
N LEU A 446 19.50 7.68 -6.25
CA LEU A 446 19.41 6.87 -5.03
C LEU A 446 19.32 5.37 -5.35
N CYS A 447 18.50 4.98 -6.34
CA CYS A 447 18.37 3.58 -6.78
C CYS A 447 19.68 3.02 -7.37
N PHE A 448 20.38 3.81 -8.20
CA PHE A 448 21.67 3.42 -8.75
C PHE A 448 22.76 3.41 -7.68
N GLY A 449 22.75 4.38 -6.76
CA GLY A 449 23.68 4.44 -5.64
C GLY A 449 23.58 3.21 -4.75
N ILE A 450 22.36 2.78 -4.40
CA ILE A 450 22.20 1.57 -3.59
C ILE A 450 22.56 0.30 -4.36
N GLY A 451 22.23 0.21 -5.66
CA GLY A 451 22.65 -0.90 -6.51
C GLY A 451 24.18 -1.01 -6.57
N PHE A 452 24.88 0.11 -6.72
CA PHE A 452 26.34 0.18 -6.76
C PHE A 452 26.97 -0.14 -5.40
N VAL A 453 26.39 0.31 -4.29
CA VAL A 453 26.89 -0.01 -2.93
C VAL A 453 26.72 -1.50 -2.61
N LEU A 454 25.62 -2.12 -3.05
CA LEU A 454 25.34 -3.53 -2.78
C LEU A 454 26.14 -4.48 -3.69
N ASP A 455 26.32 -4.12 -4.95
CA ASP A 455 27.10 -4.88 -5.93
C ASP A 455 27.77 -3.92 -6.93
N PRO A 456 29.01 -3.47 -6.64
CA PRO A 456 29.73 -2.53 -7.50
C PRO A 456 30.29 -3.18 -8.77
N ALA A 457 30.06 -4.48 -8.98
CA ALA A 457 30.56 -5.18 -10.15
C ALA A 457 29.95 -4.61 -11.46
N GLY A 458 30.54 -5.01 -12.58
CA GLY A 458 30.08 -4.66 -13.91
C GLY A 458 30.85 -3.51 -14.56
N SER A 459 30.64 -3.35 -15.87
CA SER A 459 31.35 -2.32 -16.64
C SER A 459 30.80 -0.92 -16.34
N PRO A 460 31.65 0.07 -16.00
CA PRO A 460 31.22 1.46 -15.82
C PRO A 460 30.48 2.03 -17.03
N VAL A 461 30.83 1.55 -18.23
CA VAL A 461 30.17 1.94 -19.49
C VAL A 461 28.71 1.49 -19.50
N LEU A 462 28.41 0.29 -18.98
CA LEU A 462 27.04 -0.23 -18.92
C LEU A 462 26.20 0.48 -17.84
N TRP A 463 26.81 0.86 -16.72
CA TRP A 463 26.17 1.71 -15.72
C TRP A 463 25.72 3.04 -16.33
N PHE A 464 26.61 3.70 -17.08
CA PHE A 464 26.29 4.94 -17.78
C PHE A 464 25.24 4.73 -18.87
N THR A 465 25.37 3.65 -19.66
CA THR A 465 24.40 3.28 -20.70
C THR A 465 23.00 3.09 -20.11
N SER A 466 22.90 2.45 -18.95
CA SER A 466 21.61 2.24 -18.26
C SER A 466 20.97 3.56 -17.83
N LEU A 467 21.76 4.53 -17.35
CA LEU A 467 21.28 5.88 -17.06
C LEU A 467 20.83 6.62 -18.33
N MET A 468 21.52 6.45 -19.45
CA MET A 468 21.13 7.02 -20.73
C MET A 468 19.83 6.45 -21.26
N ILE A 469 19.60 5.14 -21.09
CA ILE A 469 18.31 4.50 -21.43
C ILE A 469 17.19 5.19 -20.65
N LEU A 470 17.32 5.30 -19.32
CA LEU A 470 16.30 5.95 -18.48
C LEU A 470 16.10 7.44 -18.82
N ALA A 471 17.18 8.16 -19.13
CA ALA A 471 17.11 9.54 -19.59
C ALA A 471 16.36 9.67 -20.92
N SER A 472 16.63 8.78 -21.88
CA SER A 472 15.93 8.74 -23.17
C SER A 472 14.43 8.43 -22.99
N THR A 473 14.09 7.47 -22.12
CA THR A 473 12.71 7.17 -21.77
C THR A 473 12.02 8.38 -21.13
N PHE A 474 12.67 9.06 -20.19
CA PHE A 474 12.12 10.27 -19.57
C PHE A 474 11.85 11.37 -20.60
N LEU A 475 12.77 11.59 -21.54
CA LEU A 475 12.61 12.61 -22.60
C LEU A 475 11.43 12.34 -23.52
N LEU A 476 11.12 11.07 -23.81
CA LEU A 476 9.92 10.68 -24.57
C LEU A 476 8.66 10.67 -23.72
N PHE A 477 8.78 10.34 -22.42
CA PHE A 477 7.64 10.26 -21.52
C PHE A 477 7.13 11.63 -21.07
N ILE A 478 8.02 12.60 -20.83
CA ILE A 478 7.62 13.90 -20.27
C ILE A 478 6.66 14.70 -21.18
N PRO A 479 6.80 14.75 -22.52
CA PRO A 479 5.85 15.43 -23.37
C PRO A 479 4.47 14.76 -23.33
N LEU A 480 4.43 13.43 -23.30
CA LEU A 480 3.20 12.66 -23.14
C LEU A 480 2.55 12.94 -21.77
N ALA A 481 3.31 12.97 -20.69
CA ALA A 481 2.79 13.27 -19.35
C ALA A 481 2.23 14.69 -19.26
N LEU A 482 2.89 15.68 -19.88
CA LEU A 482 2.39 17.05 -19.99
C LEU A 482 1.12 17.14 -20.83
N LEU A 483 1.08 16.42 -21.96
CA LEU A 483 -0.11 16.31 -22.80
C LEU A 483 -1.29 15.76 -22.00
N LEU A 484 -1.09 14.65 -21.28
CA LEU A 484 -2.09 14.05 -20.41
C LEU A 484 -2.53 15.00 -19.30
N SER A 485 -1.60 15.73 -18.68
CA SER A 485 -1.92 16.73 -17.66
C SER A 485 -2.71 17.92 -18.23
N ALA A 486 -2.50 18.28 -19.49
CA ALA A 486 -3.21 19.38 -20.15
C ALA A 486 -4.59 18.96 -20.68
N VAL A 487 -4.73 17.72 -21.14
CA VAL A 487 -5.97 17.17 -21.70
C VAL A 487 -6.92 16.72 -20.60
N PHE A 488 -6.40 16.06 -19.55
CA PHE A 488 -7.18 15.47 -18.45
C PHE A 488 -6.80 16.07 -17.08
N PRO A 489 -6.90 17.39 -16.90
CA PRO A 489 -6.56 18.01 -15.63
C PRO A 489 -7.52 17.54 -14.53
N LYS A 490 -6.97 17.29 -13.34
CA LYS A 490 -7.76 16.93 -12.16
C LYS A 490 -7.11 17.52 -10.93
N VAL A 491 -7.87 18.24 -10.11
CA VAL A 491 -7.37 18.75 -8.84
C VAL A 491 -6.78 17.60 -8.05
N ALA A 492 -5.48 17.69 -7.77
CA ALA A 492 -4.78 16.68 -7.00
C ALA A 492 -4.16 17.28 -5.75
N ASP A 493 -4.55 16.73 -4.60
CA ASP A 493 -3.94 17.05 -3.33
C ASP A 493 -2.84 16.02 -3.04
N LEU A 494 -1.59 16.38 -3.34
CA LEU A 494 -0.43 15.53 -3.05
C LEU A 494 -0.20 15.28 -1.55
N SER A 495 -0.86 16.04 -0.67
CA SER A 495 -0.81 15.74 0.77
C SER A 495 -1.67 14.53 1.15
N ARG A 496 -2.60 14.11 0.28
CA ARG A 496 -3.47 12.95 0.47
C ARG A 496 -2.98 11.76 -0.37
N MET A 497 -2.78 10.61 0.27
CA MET A 497 -2.37 9.37 -0.39
C MET A 497 -3.57 8.57 -0.91
N GLY A 498 -4.36 9.14 -1.82
CA GLY A 498 -5.59 8.49 -2.30
C GLY A 498 -5.98 8.80 -3.73
N LYS A 499 -7.26 8.52 -4.05
CA LYS A 499 -7.86 8.87 -5.34
C LYS A 499 -7.72 10.37 -5.61
N ASP A 500 -7.76 11.20 -4.57
CA ASP A 500 -7.62 12.66 -4.65
C ASP A 500 -6.20 13.10 -5.01
N GLY A 501 -5.18 12.30 -4.76
CA GLY A 501 -3.81 12.62 -5.17
C GLY A 501 -3.42 12.02 -6.52
N ASN A 502 -4.26 11.16 -7.10
CA ASN A 502 -4.01 10.50 -8.38
C ASN A 502 -4.51 11.37 -9.54
N PRO A 503 -3.85 11.31 -10.71
CA PRO A 503 -4.39 11.86 -11.96
C PRO A 503 -5.77 11.28 -12.28
N GLN A 504 -6.40 11.81 -13.32
CA GLN A 504 -7.52 11.13 -13.97
C GLN A 504 -7.14 9.65 -14.23
N PRO A 505 -7.99 8.67 -13.91
CA PRO A 505 -7.65 7.25 -14.05
C PRO A 505 -7.16 6.88 -15.46
N ILE A 506 -7.76 7.47 -16.49
CA ILE A 506 -7.34 7.27 -17.89
C ILE A 506 -5.92 7.80 -18.10
N ALA A 507 -5.62 9.03 -17.68
CA ALA A 507 -4.27 9.60 -17.76
C ALA A 507 -3.24 8.77 -16.99
N GLY A 508 -3.60 8.31 -15.78
CA GLY A 508 -2.76 7.42 -14.98
C GLY A 508 -2.49 6.09 -15.67
N PHE A 509 -3.51 5.47 -16.28
CA PHE A 509 -3.38 4.21 -17.00
C PHE A 509 -2.54 4.34 -18.27
N VAL A 510 -2.78 5.37 -19.08
CA VAL A 510 -1.96 5.65 -20.28
C VAL A 510 -0.52 5.93 -19.89
N ALA A 511 -0.28 6.73 -18.84
CA ALA A 511 1.06 6.95 -18.32
C ALA A 511 1.72 5.65 -17.84
N PHE A 512 0.97 4.79 -17.13
CA PHE A 512 1.42 3.49 -16.66
C PHE A 512 1.91 2.58 -17.79
N LEU A 513 1.14 2.46 -18.87
CA LEU A 513 1.50 1.66 -20.04
C LEU A 513 2.60 2.29 -20.90
N ALA A 514 2.67 3.62 -20.95
CA ALA A 514 3.66 4.31 -21.78
C ALA A 514 5.10 4.07 -21.30
N VAL A 515 5.34 4.00 -19.98
CA VAL A 515 6.71 3.79 -19.46
C VAL A 515 7.36 2.49 -19.96
N PRO A 516 6.78 1.28 -19.78
CA PRO A 516 7.37 0.06 -20.32
C PRO A 516 7.49 0.08 -21.85
N LEU A 517 6.49 0.63 -22.55
CA LEU A 517 6.52 0.74 -24.00
C LEU A 517 7.67 1.63 -24.50
N LEU A 518 7.98 2.72 -23.79
CA LEU A 518 9.07 3.63 -24.12
C LEU A 518 10.45 3.14 -23.69
N VAL A 519 10.53 2.25 -22.70
CA VAL A 519 11.77 1.61 -22.25
C VAL A 519 12.16 0.45 -23.16
N PHE A 520 11.17 -0.23 -23.75
CA PHE A 520 11.39 -1.43 -24.54
C PHE A 520 12.35 -1.22 -25.73
N PRO A 521 12.20 -0.21 -26.61
CA PRO A 521 13.11 -0.04 -27.75
C PRO A 521 14.59 0.16 -27.36
N PRO A 522 14.97 1.12 -26.49
CA PRO A 522 16.37 1.25 -26.08
C PRO A 522 16.86 0.06 -25.25
N GLY A 523 16.00 -0.54 -24.43
CA GLY A 523 16.34 -1.75 -23.67
C GLY A 523 16.64 -2.95 -24.58
N ALA A 524 15.81 -3.19 -25.59
CA ALA A 524 15.98 -4.25 -26.56
C ALA A 524 17.21 -4.03 -27.45
N ALA A 525 17.46 -2.80 -27.90
CA ALA A 525 18.67 -2.45 -28.64
C ALA A 525 19.94 -2.67 -27.80
N ALA A 526 19.93 -2.24 -26.54
CA ALA A 526 21.05 -2.48 -25.63
C ALA A 526 21.27 -3.98 -25.38
N PHE A 527 20.20 -4.72 -25.12
CA PHE A 527 20.27 -6.17 -24.89
C PHE A 527 20.79 -6.92 -26.12
N PHE A 528 20.23 -6.65 -27.30
CA PHE A 528 20.62 -7.31 -28.55
C PHE A 528 22.08 -7.02 -28.90
N THR A 529 22.52 -5.77 -28.77
CA THR A 529 23.91 -5.40 -29.07
C THR A 529 24.90 -6.03 -28.10
N LEU A 530 24.55 -6.11 -26.81
CA LEU A 530 25.37 -6.78 -25.81
C LEU A 530 25.45 -8.29 -26.06
N MET A 531 24.34 -8.93 -26.43
CA MET A 531 24.31 -10.39 -26.68
C MET A 531 25.01 -10.77 -27.99
N VAL A 532 24.79 -10.01 -29.06
CA VAL A 532 25.30 -10.34 -30.40
C VAL A 532 26.73 -9.84 -30.60
N ALA A 533 27.00 -8.57 -30.29
CA ALA A 533 28.30 -7.95 -30.56
C ALA A 533 29.30 -8.08 -29.40
N LYS A 534 28.83 -8.46 -28.20
CA LYS A 534 29.64 -8.60 -26.97
C LYS A 534 30.52 -7.37 -26.66
N SER A 535 30.12 -6.19 -27.15
CA SER A 535 30.88 -4.94 -27.04
C SER A 535 30.09 -3.88 -26.29
N THR A 536 30.59 -3.52 -25.11
CA THR A 536 29.95 -2.51 -24.23
C THR A 536 30.01 -1.10 -24.84
N PHE A 537 31.06 -0.78 -25.60
CA PHE A 537 31.20 0.51 -26.28
C PHE A 537 30.23 0.66 -27.45
N LEU A 538 29.99 -0.42 -28.21
CA LEU A 538 29.02 -0.39 -29.31
C LEU A 538 27.61 -0.19 -28.76
N THR A 539 27.26 -0.90 -27.68
CA THR A 539 26.00 -0.70 -26.95
C THR A 539 25.84 0.76 -26.51
N ALA A 540 26.86 1.35 -25.88
CA ALA A 540 26.83 2.76 -25.46
C ALA A 540 26.65 3.72 -26.65
N GLY A 541 27.34 3.47 -27.77
CA GLY A 541 27.22 4.28 -29.00
C GLY A 541 25.80 4.24 -29.60
N ILE A 542 25.16 3.06 -29.63
CA ILE A 542 23.80 2.90 -30.13
C ILE A 542 22.78 3.60 -29.21
N ILE A 543 22.96 3.50 -27.89
CA ILE A 543 22.10 4.20 -26.93
C ILE A 543 22.32 5.71 -26.97
N LEU A 544 23.54 6.19 -27.23
CA LEU A 544 23.82 7.60 -27.46
C LEU A 544 23.09 8.13 -28.70
N ALA A 545 23.12 7.38 -29.80
CA ALA A 545 22.36 7.72 -31.00
C ALA A 545 20.85 7.75 -30.71
N TRP A 546 20.32 6.78 -29.97
CA TRP A 546 18.92 6.76 -29.55
C TRP A 546 18.55 7.96 -28.68
N LEU A 547 19.42 8.34 -27.73
CA LEU A 547 19.22 9.52 -26.90
C LEU A 547 19.17 10.80 -27.74
N ALA A 548 20.04 10.92 -28.75
CA ALA A 548 20.01 12.05 -29.69
C ALA A 548 18.70 12.13 -30.49
N ILE A 549 18.18 10.98 -30.94
CA ILE A 549 16.85 10.90 -31.60
C ILE A 549 15.75 11.37 -30.64
N CYS A 550 15.78 10.89 -29.38
CA CYS A 550 14.81 11.29 -28.36
C CYS A 550 14.84 12.79 -28.06
N LEU A 551 16.03 13.41 -28.04
CA LEU A 551 16.18 14.86 -27.92
C LEU A 551 15.54 15.62 -29.09
N GLY A 552 15.70 15.10 -30.32
CA GLY A 552 15.04 15.64 -31.51
C GLY A 552 13.51 15.58 -31.41
N VAL A 553 12.97 14.42 -31.04
CA VAL A 553 11.52 14.22 -30.83
C VAL A 553 10.99 15.13 -29.71
N TYR A 554 11.73 15.24 -28.61
CA TYR A 554 11.40 16.15 -27.51
C TYR A 554 11.35 17.61 -27.98
N ALA A 555 12.35 18.08 -28.74
CA ALA A 555 12.39 19.45 -29.23
C ALA A 555 11.20 19.79 -30.16
N LEU A 556 10.78 18.83 -31.00
CA LEU A 556 9.62 18.96 -31.88
C LEU A 556 8.30 18.98 -31.10
N THR A 557 8.09 18.01 -30.21
CA THR A 557 6.85 17.89 -29.42
C THR A 557 6.65 19.06 -28.47
N MET A 558 7.72 19.67 -27.97
CA MET A 558 7.64 20.86 -27.12
C MET A 558 6.99 22.06 -27.80
N ARG A 559 7.16 22.25 -29.11
CA ARG A 559 6.50 23.33 -29.85
C ARG A 559 4.98 23.12 -29.89
N ALA A 560 4.54 21.89 -30.12
CA ALA A 560 3.12 21.53 -30.12
C ALA A 560 2.50 21.62 -28.72
N LEU A 561 3.25 21.30 -27.67
CA LEU A 561 2.77 21.43 -26.29
C LEU A 561 2.56 22.88 -25.86
N VAL A 562 3.43 23.80 -26.28
CA VAL A 562 3.26 25.24 -26.01
C VAL A 562 1.93 25.74 -26.58
N SER A 563 1.66 25.44 -27.86
CA SER A 563 0.42 25.89 -28.51
C SER A 563 -0.83 25.23 -27.92
N LEU A 564 -0.76 23.95 -27.56
CA LEU A 564 -1.86 23.26 -26.88
C LEU A 564 -2.13 23.86 -25.49
N PHE A 565 -1.08 24.15 -24.73
CA PHE A 565 -1.21 24.72 -23.40
C PHE A 565 -1.86 26.11 -23.46
N GLU A 566 -1.50 26.94 -24.44
CA GLU A 566 -2.13 28.24 -24.64
C GLU A 566 -3.62 28.10 -24.93
N ARG A 567 -4.01 27.16 -25.80
CA ARG A 567 -5.42 26.86 -26.10
C ARG A 567 -6.20 26.32 -24.90
N ARG A 568 -5.53 25.62 -23.96
CA ARG A 568 -6.15 24.99 -22.79
C ARG A 568 -5.94 25.79 -21.50
N ARG A 569 -5.31 26.96 -21.57
CA ARG A 569 -4.93 27.77 -20.40
C ARG A 569 -6.13 28.10 -19.50
N GLU A 570 -7.25 28.48 -20.09
CA GLU A 570 -8.48 28.79 -19.35
C GLU A 570 -9.05 27.56 -18.64
N ASN A 571 -9.13 26.41 -19.34
CA ASN A 571 -9.59 25.16 -18.74
C ASN A 571 -8.69 24.72 -17.57
N LEU A 572 -7.38 24.90 -17.69
CA LEU A 572 -6.43 24.61 -16.62
C LEU A 572 -6.61 25.53 -15.41
N LEU A 573 -6.92 26.81 -15.63
CA LEU A 573 -7.24 27.75 -14.56
C LEU A 573 -8.54 27.37 -13.83
N LEU A 574 -9.60 27.01 -14.57
CA LEU A 574 -10.86 26.57 -13.98
C LEU A 574 -10.64 25.37 -13.06
N VAL A 575 -9.94 24.34 -13.55
CA VAL A 575 -9.63 23.16 -12.73
C VAL A 575 -8.72 23.52 -11.56
N ALA A 576 -7.70 24.36 -11.73
CA ALA A 576 -6.85 24.79 -10.62
C ALA A 576 -7.62 25.53 -9.51
N THR A 577 -8.75 26.17 -9.83
CA THR A 577 -9.66 26.79 -8.86
C THR A 577 -10.72 25.84 -8.28
N GLY A 578 -10.71 24.57 -8.69
CA GLY A 578 -11.68 23.56 -8.26
C GLY A 578 -13.06 23.71 -8.89
N ARG A 579 -13.16 24.38 -10.05
CA ARG A 579 -14.41 24.61 -10.79
C ARG A 579 -14.63 23.63 -11.93
#